data_AF-A0A7U6QPB5-F1
#
_entry.id   AF-A0A7U6QPB5-F1
#
_cell.length_a   1.000
_cell.length_b   1.000
_cell.length_c   1.000
_cell.angle_alpha   90.00
_cell.angle_beta   90.00
_cell.angle_gamma   90.00
#
_symmetry.space_group_name_H-M   'P 1'
#
loop_
_entity.id
_entity.type
_entity.pdbx_description
1 polymer ?
#
loop_
_entity_poly.entity_id
_entity_poly.type
_entity_poly.pdbx_seq_one_letter_code
_entity_poly.pdbx_strand_id
1 'polypeptide(L)' 'MAAQSTALVINLDQLGKDDIEMVGGKNASLGEMISHLSDLGVSVPGGFATTSNAFNRF' A
#
# COMPACT_ATOMS: atom_id res chain seq x y z
N MET A 1 3.04 15.99 6.71
CA MET A 1 2.65 14.69 6.13
C MET A 1 1.12 14.63 6.14
N ALA A 2 0.46 15.19 5.13
CA ALA A 2 -1.01 15.37 5.10
C ALA A 2 -1.53 15.57 3.66
N ALA A 3 -1.02 14.76 2.71
CA ALA A 3 -1.41 14.87 1.30
C ALA A 3 -1.94 13.56 0.68
N GLN A 4 -1.90 12.43 1.39
CA GLN A 4 -2.35 11.15 0.83
C GLN A 4 -3.86 10.85 1.06
N SER A 5 -4.56 11.67 1.84
CA SER A 5 -5.93 11.38 2.32
C SER A 5 -7.03 11.37 1.24
N THR A 6 -6.72 11.77 0.00
CA THR A 6 -7.68 11.85 -1.11
C THR A 6 -7.40 10.87 -2.24
N ALA A 7 -6.26 10.18 -2.22
CA ALA A 7 -5.91 9.23 -3.26
C ALA A 7 -6.88 8.04 -3.22
N LEU A 8 -7.43 7.66 -4.38
CA LEU A 8 -8.34 6.50 -4.49
C LEU A 8 -7.57 5.19 -4.68
N VAL A 9 -6.38 5.28 -5.30
CA VAL A 9 -5.50 4.16 -5.62
C VAL A 9 -4.05 4.58 -5.36
N ILE A 10 -3.26 3.67 -4.80
CA ILE A 10 -1.82 3.84 -4.55
C ILE A 10 -1.08 2.58 -5.03
N ASN A 11 0.11 2.74 -5.60
CA ASN A 11 0.94 1.60 -6.01
C ASN A 11 1.48 0.86 -4.78
N LEU A 12 1.54 -0.48 -4.85
CA LEU A 12 1.95 -1.28 -3.69
C LEU A 12 3.39 -1.02 -3.24
N ASP A 13 4.29 -0.65 -4.16
CA ASP A 13 5.69 -0.30 -3.87
C ASP A 13 5.87 1.05 -3.15
N GLN A 14 4.77 1.77 -2.90
CA GLN A 14 4.76 3.04 -2.16
C GLN A 14 4.12 2.92 -0.77
N LEU A 15 3.71 1.71 -0.38
CA LEU A 15 3.00 1.45 0.87
C LEU A 15 3.94 0.85 1.92
N GLY A 16 3.68 1.17 3.18
CA GLY A 16 4.34 0.57 4.33
C GLY A 16 3.39 0.38 5.50
N LYS A 17 3.94 -0.08 6.63
CA LYS A 17 3.19 -0.33 7.87
C LYS A 17 2.42 0.89 8.39
N ASP A 18 2.84 2.09 8.03
CA ASP A 18 2.21 3.34 8.49
C ASP A 18 0.94 3.67 7.68
N ASP A 19 0.68 2.95 6.58
CA ASP A 19 -0.49 3.16 5.70
C ASP A 19 -1.67 2.22 6.03
N ILE A 20 -1.60 1.45 7.12
CA ILE A 20 -2.62 0.45 7.50
C ILE A 20 -4.04 1.04 7.58
N GLU A 21 -4.20 2.25 8.12
CA GLU A 21 -5.52 2.90 8.23
C GLU A 21 -6.11 3.25 6.86
N MET A 22 -5.25 3.45 5.85
CA MET A 22 -5.65 3.85 4.52
C MET A 22 -5.89 2.65 3.60
N VAL A 23 -5.07 1.60 3.67
CA VAL A 23 -5.11 0.49 2.71
C VAL A 23 -5.38 -0.88 3.35
N GLY A 24 -5.46 -0.95 4.67
CA GLY A 24 -5.58 -2.19 5.43
C GLY A 24 -4.27 -2.96 5.56
N GLY A 25 -4.21 -3.88 6.54
CA GLY A 25 -2.98 -4.58 6.91
C GLY A 25 -2.35 -5.42 5.79
N LYS A 26 -3.16 -6.06 4.94
CA LYS A 26 -2.64 -6.90 3.85
C LYS A 26 -1.87 -6.09 2.80
N ASN A 27 -2.40 -4.94 2.40
CA ASN A 27 -1.78 -4.07 1.40
C ASN A 27 -0.52 -3.40 1.96
N ALA A 28 -0.56 -2.96 3.22
CA ALA A 28 0.62 -2.46 3.93
C ALA A 28 1.73 -3.51 4.02
N SER A 29 1.40 -4.76 4.38
CA SER A 29 2.39 -5.84 4.41
C SER A 29 2.95 -6.19 3.03
N LEU A 30 2.14 -6.13 1.96
CA LEU A 30 2.65 -6.33 0.60
C LEU A 30 3.69 -5.26 0.22
N GLY A 31 3.44 -4.00 0.55
CA GLY A 31 4.38 -2.92 0.31
C GLY A 31 5.69 -3.05 1.10
N GLU A 32 5.60 -3.44 2.38
CA GLU A 32 6.79 -3.79 3.20
C GLU A 32 7.60 -4.92 2.56
N MET A 33 6.94 -5.97 2.06
CA MET A 33 7.64 -7.09 1.43
C MET A 33 8.30 -6.68 0.11
N ILE A 34 7.62 -5.87 -0.71
CA ILE A 34 8.20 -5.34 -1.96
C ILE A 34 9.42 -4.47 -1.64
N SER A 35 9.32 -3.60 -0.63
CA SER A 35 10.38 -2.65 -0.29
C SER A 35 11.60 -3.29 0.39
N HIS A 36 11.38 -4.33 1.22
CA HIS A 36 12.43 -4.86 2.10
C HIS A 36 12.91 -6.27 1.73
N LEU A 37 12.12 -7.07 1.01
CA LEU A 37 12.48 -8.46 0.69
C LEU A 37 12.93 -8.66 -0.77
N SER A 38 12.71 -7.67 -1.64
CA SER A 38 13.18 -7.72 -3.03
C SER A 38 14.70 -7.90 -3.11
N ASP A 39 15.45 -7.19 -2.25
CA ASP A 39 16.91 -7.31 -2.17
C ASP A 39 17.38 -8.65 -1.57
N LEU A 40 16.48 -9.38 -0.90
CA LEU A 40 16.72 -10.71 -0.36
C LEU A 40 16.31 -11.82 -1.34
N GLY A 41 15.96 -11.46 -2.58
CA GLY A 41 15.58 -12.39 -3.64
C GLY A 41 14.13 -12.90 -3.54
N VAL A 42 13.31 -12.31 -2.68
CA VAL A 42 11.88 -12.64 -2.59
C VAL A 42 11.11 -11.84 -3.63
N SER A 43 10.55 -12.53 -4.62
CA SER A 43 9.73 -11.90 -5.66
C SER A 43 8.29 -11.76 -5.21
N VAL A 44 7.88 -10.52 -4.89
CA VAL A 44 6.47 -10.18 -4.63
C VAL A 44 5.88 -9.51 -5.87
N PRO A 45 4.72 -9.96 -6.38
CA PRO A 45 4.07 -9.30 -7.51
C PRO A 45 3.71 -7.84 -7.18
N GLY A 46 3.99 -6.94 -8.12
CA GLY A 46 3.52 -5.56 -8.06
C GLY A 46 2.01 -5.43 -8.23
N GLY A 47 1.50 -4.20 -8.18
CA GLY A 47 0.08 -3.89 -8.32
C GLY A 47 -0.29 -2.60 -7.62
N PHE A 48 -1.56 -2.47 -7.28
CA PHE A 48 -2.10 -1.31 -6.60
C PHE A 48 -3.12 -1.69 -5.53
N ALA A 49 -3.32 -0.80 -4.56
CA ALA A 49 -4.36 -0.91 -3.54
C ALA A 49 -5.38 0.22 -3.70
N THR A 50 -6.67 -0.12 -3.63
CA THR A 50 -7.71 0.88 -3.38
C THR A 50 -7.66 1.33 -1.92
N THR A 51 -7.88 2.62 -1.68
CA THR A 51 -7.87 3.17 -0.31
C THR A 51 -9.24 3.07 0.36
N SER A 52 -9.27 3.22 1.69
CA SER A 52 -10.49 3.40 2.46
C SER A 52 -11.26 4.64 2.00
N ASN A 53 -10.58 5.68 1.50
CA ASN A 53 -11.25 6.83 0.87
C ASN A 53 -12.02 6.43 -0.39
N ALA A 54 -11.46 5.55 -1.23
CA ALA A 54 -12.16 5.05 -2.42
C ALA A 54 -13.42 4.27 -2.05
N PHE A 55 -13.34 3.41 -1.03
CA PHE A 55 -14.51 2.69 -0.53
C PHE A 55 -15.59 3.64 0.02
N ASN A 56 -15.21 4.62 0.84
CA ASN A 56 -16.15 5.55 1.45
C ASN A 56 -16.89 6.46 0.45
N ARG A 57 -16.42 6.58 -0.79
CA ARG A 57 -17.03 7.38 -1.85
C ARG A 57 -17.98 6.59 -2.76
N PHE A 58 -18.04 5.27 -2.59
CA PHE A 58 -18.91 4.36 -3.34
C PHE A 58 -20.21 4.12 -2.57
#